data_AF-A0A6L9E770-F1
#
_entry.id   AF-A0A6L9E770-F1
#
_cell.length_a   1.000
_cell.length_b   1.000
_cell.length_c   1.000
_cell.angle_alpha   90.00
_cell.angle_beta   90.00
_cell.angle_gamma   90.00
#
_symmetry.space_group_name_H-M   'P 1'
#
loop_
_entity.id
_entity.type
_entity.pdbx_description
1 polymer ?
#
loop_
_entity_poly.entity_id
_entity_poly.type
_entity_poly.pdbx_seq_one_letter_code
_entity_poly.pdbx_strand_id
1 'polypeptide(L)'
;MQEKPNLDYIEALAAGEEDFKKKFINILKEEFPEEKEEYMDNLNRDLPREASLNVHKLKHKLSILGLSESYVLAVDHEEALREGNREYEGKFLKILENIERFLKTI
;
A
#
# COMPACT_ATOMS: atom_id res chain seq x y z
N MET A 1 18.65 -0.51 3.95
CA MET A 1 18.08 -1.33 2.84
C MET A 1 16.64 -0.91 2.69
N GLN A 2 16.09 -0.84 1.48
CA GLN A 2 14.65 -0.64 1.32
C GLN A 2 13.96 -1.97 1.60
N GLU A 3 12.93 -1.96 2.45
CA GLU A 3 12.12 -3.13 2.78
C GLU A 3 11.59 -3.79 1.50
N LYS A 4 11.54 -5.12 1.46
CA LYS A 4 11.08 -5.87 0.28
C LYS A 4 9.72 -6.49 0.56
N PRO A 5 8.73 -6.29 -0.33
CA PRO A 5 7.43 -6.94 -0.18
C PRO A 5 7.61 -8.47 -0.26
N ASN A 6 6.78 -9.21 0.48
CA ASN A 6 6.73 -10.66 0.47
C ASN A 6 5.28 -11.17 0.57
N LEU A 7 5.09 -12.48 0.48
CA LEU A 7 3.78 -13.13 0.57
C LEU A 7 3.62 -13.95 1.86
N ASP A 8 4.55 -13.84 2.82
CA ASP A 8 4.64 -14.75 3.98
C ASP A 8 3.33 -14.76 4.78
N TYR A 9 2.70 -13.59 4.94
CA TYR A 9 1.39 -13.46 5.59
C TYR A 9 0.29 -14.19 4.81
N ILE A 10 0.25 -14.04 3.48
CA ILE A 10 -0.73 -14.69 2.61
C ILE A 10 -0.52 -16.20 2.59
N GLU A 11 0.73 -16.66 2.58
CA GLU A 11 1.07 -18.08 2.65
C GLU A 11 0.65 -18.70 3.98
N ALA A 12 0.88 -18.01 5.09
CA ALA A 12 0.41 -18.43 6.40
C ALA A 12 -1.13 -18.46 6.48
N LEU A 13 -1.80 -17.45 5.92
CA LEU A 13 -3.27 -17.37 5.90
C LEU A 13 -3.91 -18.46 5.03
N ALA A 14 -3.28 -18.79 3.90
CA ALA A 14 -3.78 -19.80 2.97
C ALA A 14 -3.63 -21.24 3.51
N ALA A 15 -2.76 -21.46 4.51
CA ALA A 15 -2.54 -22.78 5.11
C ALA A 15 -2.28 -23.92 4.10
N GLY A 16 -1.64 -23.61 2.96
CA GLY A 16 -1.36 -24.55 1.87
C GLY A 16 -2.44 -24.65 0.78
N GLU A 17 -3.54 -23.92 0.90
CA GLU A 17 -4.59 -23.85 -0.13
C GLU A 17 -4.21 -22.90 -1.28
N GLU A 18 -3.66 -23.45 -2.36
CA GLU A 18 -3.16 -22.66 -3.50
C GLU A 18 -4.23 -21.80 -4.19
N ASP A 19 -5.47 -22.30 -4.30
CA ASP A 19 -6.55 -21.53 -4.92
C ASP A 19 -6.94 -20.31 -4.07
N PHE A 20 -6.89 -20.46 -2.74
CA PHE A 20 -7.10 -19.35 -1.82
C PHE A 20 -5.97 -18.32 -1.94
N LYS A 21 -4.70 -18.76 -1.94
CA LYS A 21 -3.53 -17.88 -2.15
C LYS A 21 -3.66 -17.06 -3.44
N LYS A 22 -3.97 -17.71 -4.57
CA LYS A 22 -4.15 -17.04 -5.86
C LYS A 22 -5.28 -16.03 -5.84
N LYS A 23 -6.42 -16.36 -5.22
CA LYS A 23 -7.55 -15.43 -5.09
C LYS A 23 -7.14 -14.16 -4.35
N PHE A 24 -6.41 -14.28 -3.24
CA PHE A 24 -5.91 -13.12 -2.48
C PHE A 24 -4.93 -12.27 -3.29
N ILE A 25 -3.98 -12.90 -4.00
CA ILE A 25 -3.02 -12.19 -4.85
C ILE A 25 -3.75 -11.43 -5.97
N ASN A 26 -4.77 -12.04 -6.59
CA ASN A 26 -5.54 -11.39 -7.64
C ASN A 26 -6.29 -10.16 -7.12
N ILE A 27 -6.94 -10.26 -5.96
CA ILE A 27 -7.60 -9.12 -5.31
C ILE A 27 -6.59 -7.98 -5.07
N LEU A 28 -5.39 -8.29 -4.57
CA LEU A 28 -4.34 -7.27 -4.39
C LEU A 28 -3.93 -6.62 -5.71
N LYS A 29 -3.77 -7.40 -6.79
CA LYS A 29 -3.40 -6.89 -8.12
C LYS A 29 -4.49 -6.03 -8.77
N GLU A 30 -5.74 -6.28 -8.44
CA GLU A 30 -6.89 -5.49 -8.94
C GLU A 30 -7.06 -4.20 -8.11
N GLU A 31 -7.11 -4.30 -6.79
CA GLU A 31 -7.41 -3.15 -5.93
C GLU A 31 -6.23 -2.17 -5.76
N PHE A 32 -4.99 -2.67 -5.67
CA PHE A 32 -3.84 -1.80 -5.37
C PHE A 32 -3.62 -0.70 -6.42
N PRO A 33 -3.66 -0.98 -7.74
CA PRO A 33 -3.54 0.06 -8.76
C PRO A 33 -4.63 1.13 -8.64
N GLU A 34 -5.88 0.74 -8.42
CA GLU A 34 -7.02 1.65 -8.30
C GLU A 34 -6.88 2.56 -7.07
N GLU A 35 -6.52 1.99 -5.91
CA GLU A 35 -6.30 2.78 -4.68
C GLU A 35 -5.11 3.74 -4.80
N LYS A 36 -4.04 3.32 -5.50
CA LYS A 36 -2.89 4.18 -5.80
C LYS A 36 -3.30 5.33 -6.71
N GLU A 37 -4.07 5.06 -7.75
CA GLU A 37 -4.56 6.09 -8.68
C GLU A 37 -5.47 7.09 -7.96
N GLU A 38 -6.42 6.61 -7.15
CA GLU A 38 -7.31 7.45 -6.34
C GLU A 38 -6.52 8.36 -5.36
N TYR A 39 -5.46 7.83 -4.74
CA TYR A 39 -4.53 8.61 -3.93
C TYR A 39 -3.85 9.73 -4.73
N MET A 40 -3.30 9.41 -5.91
CA MET A 40 -2.64 10.39 -6.78
C MET A 40 -3.59 11.48 -7.24
N ASP A 41 -4.82 11.11 -7.61
CA ASP A 41 -5.85 12.04 -8.06
C ASP A 41 -6.26 13.01 -6.95
N ASN A 42 -6.44 12.51 -5.73
CA ASN A 42 -6.73 13.37 -4.58
C ASN A 42 -5.59 14.35 -4.28
N LEU A 43 -4.33 13.93 -4.41
CA LEU A 43 -3.19 14.84 -4.28
C LEU A 43 -3.13 15.88 -5.39
N ASN A 44 -3.36 15.49 -6.64
CA ASN A 44 -3.38 16.38 -7.81
C ASN A 44 -4.50 17.43 -7.72
N ARG A 45 -5.61 17.09 -7.06
CA ARG A 45 -6.76 17.98 -6.83
C ARG A 45 -6.64 18.86 -5.58
N ASP A 46 -5.50 18.83 -4.92
CA ASP A 46 -5.23 19.52 -3.67
C ASP A 46 -6.14 19.09 -2.49
N LEU A 47 -6.50 17.80 -2.41
CA LEU A 47 -7.39 17.22 -1.40
C LEU A 47 -6.65 16.29 -0.44
N PRO A 48 -5.78 16.81 0.45
CA PRO A 48 -4.94 15.98 1.32
C PRO A 48 -5.74 15.14 2.31
N ARG A 49 -6.88 15.65 2.81
CA ARG A 49 -7.74 14.88 3.73
C ARG A 49 -8.36 13.67 3.06
N GLU A 50 -8.79 13.77 1.81
CA GLU A 50 -9.28 12.63 1.05
C GLU A 50 -8.16 11.65 0.75
N ALA A 51 -6.97 12.15 0.38
CA ALA A 51 -5.78 11.33 0.19
C ALA A 51 -5.42 10.52 1.46
N SER A 52 -5.67 11.05 2.67
CA SER A 52 -5.46 10.30 3.92
C SER A 52 -6.31 9.03 4.02
N LEU A 53 -7.53 9.04 3.45
CA LEU A 53 -8.39 7.85 3.40
C LEU A 53 -7.82 6.79 2.46
N ASN A 54 -7.18 7.21 1.35
CA ASN A 54 -6.47 6.28 0.48
C ASN A 54 -5.24 5.68 1.17
N VAL A 55 -4.46 6.48 1.89
CA VAL A 55 -3.30 5.99 2.67
C VAL A 55 -3.75 4.96 3.71
N HIS A 56 -4.91 5.17 4.34
CA HIS A 56 -5.49 4.20 5.28
C HIS A 56 -5.77 2.83 4.64
N LYS A 57 -6.27 2.79 3.40
CA LYS A 57 -6.48 1.53 2.67
C LYS A 57 -5.14 0.90 2.28
N LEU A 58 -4.25 1.71 1.69
CA LEU A 58 -2.93 1.27 1.21
C LEU A 58 -2.04 0.73 2.33
N LYS A 59 -2.08 1.31 3.54
CA LYS A 59 -1.28 0.80 4.67
C LYS A 59 -1.68 -0.60 5.11
N HIS A 60 -2.95 -0.99 5.00
CA HIS A 60 -3.34 -2.38 5.30
C HIS A 60 -2.67 -3.36 4.35
N LYS A 61 -2.50 -2.99 3.08
CA LYS A 61 -1.76 -3.78 2.09
C LYS A 61 -0.26 -3.85 2.40
N LEU A 62 0.34 -2.80 2.99
CA LEU A 62 1.72 -2.85 3.50
C LEU A 62 1.89 -3.94 4.56
N SER A 63 0.97 -3.99 5.53
CA SER A 63 0.98 -5.01 6.58
C SER A 63 0.89 -6.43 5.99
N ILE A 64 -0.03 -6.63 5.02
CA ILE A 64 -0.21 -7.91 4.31
C ILE A 64 1.05 -8.31 3.53
N LEU A 65 1.78 -7.34 2.98
CA LEU A 65 3.00 -7.58 2.19
C LEU A 65 4.28 -7.62 3.06
N GLY A 66 4.15 -7.67 4.38
CA GLY A 66 5.28 -7.76 5.31
C GLY A 66 6.15 -6.50 5.35
N LEU A 67 5.58 -5.33 5.02
CA LEU A 67 6.26 -4.04 4.95
C LEU A 67 6.05 -3.23 6.24
N SER A 68 6.57 -3.73 7.35
CA SER A 68 6.42 -3.18 8.70
C SER A 68 7.00 -1.76 8.89
N GLU A 69 8.18 -1.46 8.36
CA GLU A 69 8.77 -0.11 8.46
C GLU A 69 7.99 0.88 7.58
N SER A 70 7.63 0.42 6.38
CA SER A 70 6.81 1.19 5.45
C SER A 70 5.42 1.49 6.03
N TYR A 71 4.85 0.56 6.80
CA TYR A 71 3.58 0.74 7.50
C TYR A 71 3.66 1.90 8.51
N VAL A 72 4.72 1.98 9.30
CA VAL A 72 4.91 3.09 10.27
C VAL A 72 4.96 4.43 9.52
N LEU A 73 5.72 4.51 8.43
CA LEU A 73 5.76 5.72 7.61
C LEU A 73 4.38 6.07 7.03
N ALA A 74 3.59 5.07 6.64
CA ALA A 74 2.25 5.29 6.13
C ALA A 74 1.30 5.84 7.21
N VAL A 75 1.46 5.45 8.48
CA VAL A 75 0.71 6.03 9.61
C VAL A 75 1.07 7.51 9.77
N ASP A 76 2.35 7.85 9.79
CA ASP A 76 2.80 9.25 9.89
C ASP A 76 2.29 10.10 8.72
N HIS A 77 2.33 9.54 7.50
CA HIS A 77 1.82 10.20 6.29
C HIS A 77 0.30 10.39 6.32
N GLU A 78 -0.45 9.40 6.78
CA GLU A 78 -1.91 9.49 6.95
C GLU A 78 -2.28 10.62 7.93
N GLU A 79 -1.58 10.72 9.07
CA GLU A 79 -1.79 11.79 10.04
C GLU A 79 -1.41 13.17 9.49
N ALA A 80 -0.25 13.29 8.83
CA ALA A 80 0.17 14.53 8.18
C ALA A 80 -0.86 15.03 7.16
N LEU A 81 -1.40 14.13 6.33
CA LEU A 81 -2.41 14.46 5.33
C LEU A 81 -3.73 14.94 5.95
N ARG A 82 -4.13 14.43 7.12
CA ARG A 82 -5.31 14.94 7.86
C ARG A 82 -5.12 16.40 8.28
N GLU A 83 -3.90 16.77 8.62
CA GLU A 83 -3.51 18.14 8.96
C GLU A 83 -3.27 19.02 7.71
N GLY A 84 -3.31 18.44 6.51
CA GLY A 84 -3.05 19.12 5.25
C GLY A 84 -1.56 19.19 4.87
N ASN A 85 -0.69 18.50 5.61
CA ASN A 85 0.75 18.42 5.36
C ASN A 85 1.09 17.24 4.41
N ARG A 86 1.99 17.46 3.45
CA ARG A 86 2.44 16.48 2.45
C ARG A 86 3.91 16.07 2.59
N GLU A 87 4.52 16.34 3.74
CA GLU A 87 5.95 16.09 3.99
C GLU A 87 6.44 14.68 3.62
N TYR A 88 5.59 13.66 3.77
CA TYR A 88 5.96 12.27 3.52
C TYR A 88 5.60 11.75 2.12
N GLU A 89 4.93 12.55 1.27
CA GLU A 89 4.43 12.13 -0.05
C GLU A 89 5.50 11.43 -0.88
N GLY A 90 6.67 12.06 -1.05
CA GLY A 90 7.75 11.51 -1.86
C GLY A 90 8.34 10.21 -1.31
N LYS A 91 8.31 9.98 0.01
CA LYS A 91 8.74 8.72 0.61
C LYS A 91 7.66 7.64 0.42
N PHE A 92 6.39 8.00 0.62
CA PHE A 92 5.27 7.09 0.44
C PHE A 92 5.14 6.63 -1.02
N LEU A 93 5.34 7.51 -2.00
CA LEU A 93 5.33 7.14 -3.42
C LEU A 93 6.37 6.08 -3.76
N LYS A 94 7.58 6.17 -3.21
CA LYS A 94 8.64 5.16 -3.42
C LYS A 94 8.27 3.80 -2.84
N ILE A 95 7.50 3.77 -1.76
CA ILE A 95 6.95 2.54 -1.18
C ILE A 95 5.92 1.95 -2.15
N LEU A 96 4.98 2.76 -2.64
CA LEU A 96 3.96 2.30 -3.58
C LEU A 96 4.56 1.76 -4.88
N GLU A 97 5.57 2.43 -5.43
CA GLU A 97 6.31 1.95 -6.61
C GLU A 97 7.02 0.61 -6.35
N ASN A 98 7.52 0.40 -5.14
CA ASN A 98 8.17 -0.86 -4.75
C ASN A 98 7.17 -2.02 -4.75
N ILE A 99 5.97 -1.79 -4.19
CA ILE A 99 4.87 -2.77 -4.22
C ILE A 99 4.43 -3.03 -5.65
N GLU A 100 4.23 -1.99 -6.45
CA GLU A 100 3.80 -2.13 -7.84
C GLU A 100 4.79 -2.97 -8.65
N ARG A 101 6.10 -2.73 -8.48
CA ARG A 101 7.14 -3.56 -9.11
C ARG A 101 7.07 -5.01 -8.64
N PHE A 102 6.88 -5.25 -7.35
CA PHE A 102 6.75 -6.60 -6.81
C PHE A 102 5.52 -7.34 -7.36
N LEU A 103 4.35 -6.70 -7.36
CA LEU A 103 3.11 -7.29 -7.89
C LEU A 103 3.22 -7.65 -9.38
N LYS A 104 4.06 -6.94 -10.15
CA LYS A 104 4.35 -7.27 -11.56
C LYS A 104 5.28 -8.47 -11.75
N THR A 105 5.99 -8.91 -10.69
CA THR A 105 6.89 -10.09 -10.76
C THR A 105 6.22 -11.40 -10.39
N ILE A 106 5.03 -11.34 -9.81
CA ILE A 106 4.22 -12.48 -9.38
C ILE A 106 2.94 -12.57 -10.18
#